data_AF-A0AB74F3F3-F1
#
_entry.id   AF-A0AB74F3F3-F1
#
_cell.length_a   1.000
_cell.length_b   1.000
_cell.length_c   1.000
_cell.angle_alpha   90.00
_cell.angle_beta   90.00
_cell.angle_gamma   90.00
#
_symmetry.space_group_name_H-M   'P 1'
#
loop_
_entity.id
_entity.type
_entity.pdbx_description
1 polymer ?
#
loop_
_entity_poly.entity_id
_entity_poly.type
_entity_poly.pdbx_seq_one_letter_code
_entity_poly.pdbx_strand_id
1 'polypeptide(L)' 'MEKLISRKEAAKILGISVTALDQARSCGHITYVQYVENGCVYFTERALQEYVARCTHRARPLDNNPTYRKRRV' A
#
# COMPACT_ATOMS: atom_id res chain seq x y z
N MET A 1 18.64 16.48 1.39
CA MET A 1 18.73 15.15 2.03
C MET A 1 17.33 14.62 2.13
N GLU A 2 17.03 13.51 1.46
CA GLU A 2 15.70 12.89 1.58
C GLU A 2 15.49 12.41 3.01
N LYS A 3 14.29 12.66 3.54
CA LYS A 3 13.93 12.32 4.91
C LYS A 3 13.61 10.82 4.95
N LEU A 4 14.50 10.05 5.55
CA LEU A 4 14.30 8.62 5.78
C LEU A 4 13.46 8.43 7.04
N ILE A 5 12.31 7.81 6.88
CA ILE A 5 11.34 7.54 7.92
C ILE A 5 11.62 6.15 8.48
N SER A 6 11.74 6.05 9.80
CA SER A 6 11.93 4.76 10.47
C SER A 6 10.66 3.91 10.42
N ARG A 7 10.80 2.59 10.56
CA ARG A 7 9.68 1.63 10.63
C ARG A 7 8.56 2.06 11.59
N LYS A 8 8.91 2.57 12.77
CA LYS A 8 7.94 3.01 13.79
C LYS A 8 7.21 4.29 13.39
N GLU A 9 7.92 5.22 12.78
CA GLU A 9 7.32 6.48 12.30
C GLU A 9 6.44 6.24 11.08
N ALA A 10 6.85 5.38 10.15
CA ALA A 10 6.06 5.01 8.99
C ALA A 10 4.73 4.38 9.40
N ALA A 11 4.76 3.45 10.37
CA ALA A 11 3.54 2.87 10.94
C ALA A 11 2.64 3.92 11.58
N LYS A 12 3.20 4.91 12.29
CA LYS A 12 2.46 6.01 12.92
C LYS A 12 1.82 6.95 11.89
N ILE A 13 2.52 7.26 10.79
CA ILE A 13 2.02 8.12 9.70
C ILE A 13 0.87 7.43 8.96
N LEU A 14 1.02 6.14 8.67
CA LEU A 14 -0.01 5.35 7.98
C LEU A 14 -1.19 4.97 8.90
N GLY A 15 -1.02 5.06 10.22
CA GLY A 15 -2.05 4.65 11.19
C GLY A 15 -2.27 3.13 11.23
N ILE A 16 -1.27 2.33 10.83
CA ILE A 16 -1.34 0.86 10.82
C ILE A 16 -0.39 0.26 11.85
N SER A 17 -0.60 -1.01 12.20
CA SER A 17 0.34 -1.73 13.04
C SER A 17 1.66 -1.98 12.32
N VAL A 18 2.74 -2.05 13.10
CA VAL A 18 4.07 -2.37 12.57
C VAL A 18 4.13 -3.78 11.97
N THR A 19 3.23 -4.67 12.39
CA THR A 19 3.06 -6.02 11.83
C THR A 19 2.43 -5.98 10.44
N ALA A 20 1.43 -5.11 10.21
CA ALA A 20 0.83 -4.92 8.91
C ALA A 20 1.82 -4.30 7.90
N LEU A 21 2.66 -3.35 8.37
CA LEU A 21 3.71 -2.77 7.54
C LEU A 21 4.75 -3.82 7.11
N ASP A 22 5.16 -4.71 8.00
CA ASP A 22 6.07 -5.81 7.68
C ASP A 22 5.46 -6.81 6.70
N GLN A 23 4.16 -7.10 6.83
CA GLN A 23 3.44 -7.92 5.86
C GLN A 23 3.42 -7.25 4.49
N ALA A 24 3.10 -5.95 4.40
CA ALA A 24 3.14 -5.20 3.14
C ALA A 24 4.53 -5.24 2.49
N ARG A 25 5.60 -5.19 3.30
CA ARG A 25 6.97 -5.38 2.83
C ARG A 25 7.22 -6.80 2.31
N SER A 26 6.87 -7.83 3.08
CA SER A 26 7.05 -9.23 2.67
C SER A 26 6.23 -9.58 1.41
N CYS A 27 5.09 -8.93 1.22
CA CYS A 27 4.26 -9.04 0.03
C CYS A 27 4.75 -8.15 -1.14
N GLY A 28 5.82 -7.38 -0.98
CA GLY A 28 6.35 -6.48 -2.02
C GLY A 28 5.44 -5.30 -2.40
N HIS A 29 4.53 -4.91 -1.51
CA HIS A 29 3.56 -3.83 -1.77
C HIS A 29 4.13 -2.43 -1.52
N ILE A 30 5.23 -2.33 -0.77
CA ILE A 30 5.84 -1.06 -0.40
C ILE A 30 7.34 -1.05 -0.74
N THR A 31 7.81 0.07 -1.28
CA THR A 31 9.23 0.29 -1.57
C THR A 31 9.97 0.67 -0.30
N TYR A 32 11.18 0.13 -0.12
CA TYR A 32 11.97 0.33 1.09
C TYR A 32 13.46 0.41 0.79
N VAL A 33 14.21 1.02 1.70
CA VAL A 33 15.68 1.12 1.66
C VAL A 33 16.25 0.33 2.81
N GLN A 34 17.21 -0.54 2.50
CA GLN A 34 17.90 -1.38 3.46
C GLN A 34 19.41 -1.24 3.26
N TYR A 35 20.10 -0.73 4.27
CA TYR A 35 21.54 -0.52 4.23
C TYR A 35 22.35 -1.79 4.53
N VAL A 36 21.79 -2.68 5.34
CA VAL A 36 22.44 -3.92 5.79
C VAL A 36 21.42 -5.07 5.71
N GLU A 37 21.85 -6.24 5.25
CA GLU A 37 21.03 -7.45 5.25
C GLU A 37 20.53 -7.75 6.69
N ASN A 38 19.22 -8.01 6.83
CA ASN A 38 18.48 -8.13 8.10
C ASN A 38 18.50 -6.90 9.05
N GLY A 39 19.05 -5.76 8.63
CA GLY A 39 19.11 -4.54 9.43
C GLY A 39 17.84 -3.68 9.43
N CYS A 40 17.99 -2.45 9.93
CA CYS A 40 16.91 -1.46 9.94
C CYS A 40 16.45 -1.11 8.52
N VAL A 41 15.14 -1.12 8.35
CA VAL A 41 14.48 -0.73 7.11
C VAL A 41 13.96 0.70 7.24
N TYR A 42 14.23 1.49 6.20
CA TYR A 42 13.81 2.88 6.10
C TYR A 42 12.86 3.06 4.93
N PHE A 43 11.93 3.99 5.09
CA PHE A 43 10.95 4.35 4.07
C PHE A 43 11.14 5.80 3.67
N THR A 44 10.83 6.13 2.43
CA THR A 44 10.71 7.51 1.99
C THR A 44 9.26 7.94 2.07
N GLU A 45 9.01 9.23 2.27
CA GLU A 45 7.65 9.78 2.29
C GLU A 45 6.89 9.46 0.99
N ARG A 46 7.58 9.53 -0.15
CA ARG A 46 7.03 9.16 -1.45
C ARG A 46 6.60 7.69 -1.52
N ALA A 47 7.40 6.77 -0.98
CA ALA A 47 7.07 5.35 -0.92
C ALA A 47 5.79 5.09 -0.10
N LEU A 48 5.61 5.80 1.02
CA LEU A 48 4.41 5.70 1.83
C LEU A 48 3.18 6.24 1.07
N GLN A 49 3.33 7.37 0.37
CA GLN A 49 2.24 7.96 -0.40
C GLN A 49 1.84 7.09 -1.60
N GLU A 50 2.82 6.53 -2.32
CA GLU A 50 2.59 5.57 -3.41
C GLU A 50 1.87 4.31 -2.90
N TYR A 51 2.25 3.82 -1.72
CA TYR A 51 1.56 2.69 -1.07
C TYR A 51 0.09 3.03 -0.79
N VAL A 52 -0.20 4.20 -0.20
CA VAL A 52 -1.58 4.64 0.04
C VAL A 52 -2.35 4.76 -1.28
N ALA A 53 -1.77 5.37 -2.31
CA ALA A 53 -2.43 5.52 -3.61
C ALA A 53 -2.73 4.16 -4.27
N ARG A 54 -1.83 3.18 -4.12
CA ARG A 54 -2.02 1.83 -4.66
C ARG A 54 -3.10 1.06 -3.87
N CYS A 55 -3.09 1.17 -2.55
CA CYS A 55 -4.08 0.50 -1.68
C CYS A 55 -5.46 1.15 -1.73
N THR A 56 -5.54 2.47 -1.96
CA THR A 56 -6.81 3.22 -2.05
C THR A 56 -7.38 3.25 -3.46
N HIS A 57 -6.93 2.36 -4.36
CA HIS A 57 -7.51 2.26 -5.70
C HIS A 57 -9.02 2.09 -5.55
N ARG A 58 -9.74 3.15 -5.92
CA ARG A 58 -11.19 3.26 -5.78
C ARG A 58 -11.80 2.00 -6.39
N ALA A 59 -12.60 1.27 -5.63
CA ALA A 59 -13.40 0.19 -6.19
C ALA A 59 -14.16 0.82 -7.38
N ARG A 60 -14.03 0.21 -8.57
CA ARG A 60 -14.87 0.63 -9.68
C ARG A 60 -16.31 0.57 -9.17
N PRO A 61 -17.11 1.64 -9.34
CA PRO A 61 -18.52 1.55 -9.02
C PRO A 61 -19.03 0.29 -9.72
N LEU A 62 -19.75 -0.55 -8.98
CA LEU A 62 -20.31 -1.78 -9.53
C LEU A 62 -21.02 -1.36 -10.82
N ASP A 63 -20.54 -1.80 -11.98
CA ASP A 63 -21.18 -1.49 -13.25
C ASP A 63 -22.60 -2.01 -13.11
N ASN A 64 -23.53 -1.08 -12.89
CA ASN A 64 -24.93 -1.40 -12.60
C ASN A 64 -25.61 -1.70 -13.92
N ASN A 65 -24.99 -2.58 -14.73
CA ASN A 65 -25.52 -3.06 -15.98
C ASN A 65 -26.54 -4.11 -15.59
N PRO A 66 -27.86 -3.83 -15.63
CA PRO A 66 -28.84 -4.89 -15.49
C PRO A 66 -28.55 -5.83 -16.66
N THR A 67 -28.08 -7.04 -16.36
CA THR A 67 -27.86 -8.07 -17.37
C THR A 67 -29.15 -8.20 -18.16
N TYR A 68 -29.19 -7.58 -19.34
CA TYR A 68 -30.33 -7.62 -20.24
C TYR A 68 -30.41 -9.04 -20.75
N ARG A 69 -31.08 -9.91 -19.98
CA ARG A 69 -31.67 -11.13 -20.53
C ARG A 69 -32.68 -10.67 -21.56
N LYS A 70 -32.25 -10.49 -22.80
CA LYS A 70 -33.15 -10.34 -23.94
C LYS A 70 -34.05 -11.57 -23.96
N ARG A 71 -35.37 -11.36 -23.85
CA ARG A 71 -36.37 -12.41 -24.08
C ARG A 71 -36.05 -13.05 -25.43
N ARG A 72 -35.87 -14.38 -25.45
CA ARG A 72 -35.88 -15.10 -26.72
C ARG A 72 -37.31 -15.00 -27.24
N VAL A 73 -37.42 -14.47 -28.46
CA VAL A 73 -38.63 -14.44 -29.29
C VAL A 73 -39.27 -15.82 -29.37
#